data_AF-A0A1B6MG91-F1
#
_entry.id   AF-A0A1B6MG91-F1
#
_cell.length_a   1.000
_cell.length_b   1.000
_cell.length_c   1.000
_cell.angle_alpha   90.00
_cell.angle_beta   90.00
_cell.angle_gamma   90.00
#
_symmetry.space_group_name_H-M   'P 1'
#
loop_
_entity.id
_entity.type
_entity.pdbx_description
1 polymer ?
#
loop_
_entity_poly.entity_id
_entity_poly.type
_entity_poly.pdbx_seq_one_letter_code
_entity_poly.pdbx_strand_id
1 'polypeptide(L)'
;SHLPPWPEWSDTFVRTVSWSGTKPAKKSLSSFHSTTSHRSQSRSMTEMDRDVPYEDPAGLVEMPEDIPVTSWVRPHQIPMSSSSTFVLEPDVLPLNLLAHNKHLMESKIMRMIVGSVACVEREAFHRPFPMEFQFPQIVAPGSPWRPWHHVYCVGPSTHNLQYNKWGKYLVRLFYLGKWRRLIVDDLLPLDSEGRLLLPTSRPDNL
;
A
#
# COMPACT_ATOMS: atom_id res chain seq x y z
N SER A 1 24.73 15.15 -4.63
CA SER A 1 23.31 15.26 -5.02
C SER A 1 22.53 14.21 -4.25
N HIS A 2 21.57 14.61 -3.42
CA HIS A 2 20.70 13.63 -2.77
C HIS A 2 19.72 13.09 -3.82
N LEU A 3 19.83 11.82 -4.16
CA LEU A 3 18.82 11.15 -4.96
C LEU A 3 17.50 11.19 -4.16
N PRO A 4 16.36 11.44 -4.82
CA PRO A 4 15.07 11.38 -4.14
C PRO A 4 14.85 9.97 -3.57
N PRO A 5 14.13 9.85 -2.44
CA PRO A 5 13.99 8.57 -1.73
C PRO A 5 13.28 7.50 -2.55
N TRP A 6 12.45 7.90 -3.52
CA TRP A 6 11.68 6.97 -4.36
C TRP A 6 11.83 7.26 -5.86
N PRO A 7 11.81 6.21 -6.70
CA PRO A 7 11.76 6.34 -8.16
C PRO A 7 10.57 7.17 -8.63
N GLU A 8 10.72 7.82 -9.78
CA GLU A 8 9.61 8.51 -10.44
C GLU A 8 8.55 7.50 -10.91
N TRP A 9 7.29 7.93 -10.89
CA TRP A 9 6.17 7.13 -11.37
C TRP A 9 6.24 6.93 -12.88
N SER A 10 5.87 5.73 -13.34
CA SER A 10 5.65 5.43 -14.75
C SER A 10 4.45 4.51 -14.87
N ASP A 11 3.45 4.89 -15.67
CA ASP A 11 2.22 4.10 -15.85
C ASP A 11 2.50 2.71 -16.42
N THR A 12 3.53 2.60 -17.27
CA THR A 12 3.96 1.31 -17.83
C THR A 12 4.45 0.33 -16.76
N PHE A 13 4.93 0.84 -15.63
CA PHE A 13 5.47 0.01 -14.55
C PHE A 13 4.37 -0.81 -13.87
N VAL A 14 3.15 -0.28 -13.75
CA VAL A 14 2.03 -0.98 -13.10
C VAL A 14 1.80 -2.36 -13.69
N ARG A 15 1.95 -2.51 -15.02
CA ARG A 15 1.81 -3.79 -15.73
C ARG A 15 2.97 -4.77 -15.50
N THR A 16 4.12 -4.27 -15.06
CA THR A 16 5.30 -5.09 -14.79
C THR A 16 5.30 -5.67 -13.37
N VAL A 17 4.42 -5.16 -12.50
CA VAL A 17 4.33 -5.62 -11.11
C VAL A 17 3.70 -7.02 -11.07
N SER A 18 4.47 -7.98 -10.55
CA SER A 18 3.91 -9.25 -10.07
C SER A 18 3.17 -9.00 -8.75
N TRP A 19 1.88 -9.30 -8.73
CA TRP A 19 1.01 -9.13 -7.57
C TRP A 19 0.94 -10.37 -6.67
N SER A 20 1.42 -11.52 -7.17
CA SER A 20 1.61 -12.73 -6.37
C SER A 20 2.93 -12.65 -5.58
N GLY A 21 3.04 -13.47 -4.53
CA GLY A 21 4.25 -13.64 -3.71
C GLY A 21 5.49 -14.16 -4.46
N THR A 22 5.38 -14.36 -5.77
CA THR A 22 6.51 -14.74 -6.61
C THR A 22 7.44 -13.55 -6.81
N LYS A 23 8.71 -13.71 -6.42
CA LYS A 23 9.77 -12.72 -6.71
C LYS A 23 9.79 -12.44 -8.22
N PRO A 24 9.92 -11.17 -8.65
CA PRO A 24 10.02 -10.87 -10.07
C PRO A 24 11.25 -11.57 -10.66
N ALA A 25 11.05 -12.29 -11.77
CA ALA A 25 12.16 -12.85 -12.54
C ALA A 25 13.12 -11.71 -12.90
N LYS A 26 14.38 -11.82 -12.48
CA LYS A 26 15.45 -10.91 -12.90
C LYS A 26 15.53 -10.97 -14.43
N LYS A 27 14.97 -9.99 -15.15
CA LYS A 27 15.34 -9.75 -16.54
C LYS A 27 16.74 -9.12 -16.51
N SER A 28 17.75 -9.94 -16.78
CA SER A 28 19.12 -9.48 -16.98
C SER A 28 19.15 -8.55 -18.19
N LEU A 29 19.53 -7.29 -17.99
CA LEU A 29 20.10 -6.48 -19.06
C LEU A 29 21.45 -7.10 -19.41
N SER A 30 21.50 -7.83 -20.52
CA SER A 30 22.74 -8.37 -21.09
C SER A 30 23.34 -7.35 -22.05
N SER A 31 24.32 -6.58 -21.58
CA SER A 31 25.42 -6.11 -22.42
C SER A 31 26.59 -5.73 -21.52
N PHE A 32 27.61 -6.59 -21.48
CA PHE A 32 29.06 -6.30 -21.50
C PHE A 32 29.82 -7.55 -20.99
N HIS A 33 30.92 -7.84 -21.69
CA HIS A 33 31.68 -9.11 -21.70
C HIS A 33 32.41 -9.47 -20.39
N SER A 34 32.56 -10.81 -20.19
CA SER A 34 33.66 -11.58 -19.54
C SER A 34 34.06 -11.22 -18.10
N THR A 35 34.35 -12.12 -17.16
CA THR A 35 34.59 -13.57 -17.08
C THR A 35 34.63 -13.91 -15.59
N THR A 36 34.28 -15.16 -15.26
CA THR A 36 34.83 -15.99 -14.16
C THR A 36 33.72 -16.66 -13.34
N SER A 37 33.74 -17.98 -13.47
CA SER A 37 32.88 -18.99 -12.88
C SER A 37 32.91 -18.98 -11.35
N HIS A 38 31.75 -18.73 -10.72
CA HIS A 38 31.39 -19.40 -9.47
C HIS A 38 30.03 -20.05 -9.64
N ARG A 39 30.09 -21.39 -9.75
CA ARG A 39 28.96 -22.32 -9.76
C ARG A 39 28.23 -22.24 -8.42
N SER A 40 27.13 -21.51 -8.38
CA SER A 40 26.15 -21.59 -7.29
C SER A 40 24.94 -22.37 -7.79
N GLN A 41 24.72 -23.51 -7.15
CA GLN A 41 23.63 -24.45 -7.42
C GLN A 41 22.28 -23.74 -7.57
N SER A 42 21.62 -24.02 -8.69
CA SER A 42 20.20 -23.76 -8.91
C SER A 42 19.40 -24.48 -7.82
N ARG A 43 18.96 -23.75 -6.80
CA ARG A 43 17.97 -24.22 -5.84
C ARG A 43 16.66 -24.39 -6.59
N SER A 44 16.24 -25.64 -6.77
CA SER A 44 14.90 -25.99 -7.25
C SER A 44 13.88 -25.35 -6.32
N MET A 45 13.02 -24.47 -6.85
CA MET A 45 11.91 -23.87 -6.12
C MET A 45 10.88 -24.95 -5.82
N THR A 46 10.69 -25.29 -4.56
CA THR A 46 9.57 -26.13 -4.11
C THR A 46 8.26 -25.34 -4.19
N GLU A 47 7.13 -26.01 -4.42
CA GLU A 47 5.80 -25.40 -4.49
C GLU A 47 5.39 -24.63 -3.23
N MET A 48 6.07 -24.83 -2.10
CA MET A 48 5.85 -24.11 -0.84
C MET A 48 6.28 -22.63 -0.88
N ASP A 49 7.14 -22.22 -1.82
CA ASP A 49 7.64 -20.84 -1.92
C ASP A 49 6.64 -19.90 -2.65
N ARG A 50 5.45 -20.41 -3.02
CA ARG A 50 4.42 -19.68 -3.79
C ARG A 50 3.44 -18.86 -2.93
N ASP A 51 3.39 -19.10 -1.61
CA ASP A 51 2.42 -18.49 -0.69
C ASP A 51 3.03 -17.50 0.32
N VAL A 52 4.30 -17.12 0.15
CA VAL A 52 4.93 -16.14 1.04
C VAL A 52 4.38 -14.73 0.75
N PRO A 53 3.83 -14.01 1.74
CA PRO A 53 3.43 -12.62 1.58
C PRO A 53 4.63 -11.74 1.20
N TYR A 54 4.35 -10.63 0.53
CA TYR A 54 5.35 -9.63 0.24
C TYR A 54 5.85 -8.97 1.53
N GLU A 55 7.16 -8.72 1.57
CA GLU A 55 7.84 -7.97 2.62
C GLU A 55 8.51 -6.78 1.96
N ASP A 56 8.32 -5.59 2.52
CA ASP A 56 9.02 -4.39 2.05
C ASP A 56 10.53 -4.56 2.28
N PRO A 57 11.38 -4.41 1.25
CA PRO A 57 12.83 -4.41 1.40
C PRO A 57 13.37 -3.36 2.39
N ALA A 58 12.61 -2.31 2.67
CA ALA A 58 12.93 -1.32 3.70
C ALA A 58 12.73 -1.85 5.13
N GLY A 59 12.02 -2.97 5.29
CA GLY A 59 11.66 -3.53 6.59
C GLY A 59 10.49 -2.80 7.25
N LEU A 60 10.35 -2.99 8.56
CA LEU A 60 9.31 -2.35 9.35
C LEU A 60 9.52 -0.84 9.39
N VAL A 61 8.42 -0.09 9.22
CA VAL A 61 8.45 1.37 9.31
C VAL A 61 8.79 1.80 10.73
N GLU A 62 9.71 2.76 10.87
CA GLU A 62 9.97 3.42 12.13
C GLU A 62 8.77 4.28 12.53
N MET A 63 8.11 3.90 13.62
CA MET A 63 6.99 4.66 14.17
C MET A 63 7.50 5.81 15.05
N PRO A 64 6.73 6.91 15.17
CA PRO A 64 7.06 7.99 16.10
C PRO A 64 7.30 7.49 17.53
N GLU A 65 8.25 8.10 18.25
CA GLU A 65 8.63 7.68 19.61
C GLU A 65 7.46 7.69 20.61
N ASP A 66 6.48 8.56 20.38
CA ASP A 66 5.25 8.70 21.17
C ASP A 66 4.19 7.62 20.87
N ILE A 67 4.47 6.70 19.93
CA ILE A 67 3.58 5.61 19.53
C ILE A 67 4.29 4.26 19.75
N PRO A 68 4.17 3.66 20.95
CA PRO A 68 4.87 2.41 21.28
C PRO A 68 4.25 1.22 20.54
N VAL A 69 5.01 0.64 19.61
CA VAL A 69 4.61 -0.58 18.91
C VAL A 69 4.98 -1.81 19.74
N THR A 70 4.03 -2.72 19.92
CA THR A 70 4.24 -4.00 20.61
C THR A 70 4.33 -5.17 19.62
N SER A 71 3.56 -5.14 18.55
CA SER A 71 3.60 -6.19 17.53
C SER A 71 3.22 -5.66 16.15
N TRP A 72 3.56 -6.45 15.12
CA TRP A 72 3.16 -6.20 13.74
C TRP A 72 2.37 -7.40 13.24
N VAL A 73 1.21 -7.14 12.65
CA VAL A 73 0.30 -8.18 12.16
C VAL A 73 -0.13 -7.86 10.74
N ARG A 74 -0.43 -8.90 9.95
CA ARG A 74 -1.10 -8.74 8.66
C ARG A 74 -2.61 -8.71 8.85
N PRO A 75 -3.37 -8.14 7.91
CA PRO A 75 -4.83 -8.09 7.97
C PRO A 75 -5.46 -9.45 8.29
N HIS A 76 -5.02 -10.53 7.63
CA HIS A 76 -5.54 -11.88 7.85
C HIS A 76 -5.23 -12.48 9.24
N GLN A 77 -4.37 -11.86 10.04
CA GLN A 77 -4.01 -12.30 11.39
C GLN A 77 -4.82 -11.58 12.46
N ILE A 78 -5.52 -10.50 12.10
CA ILE A 78 -6.38 -9.76 13.03
C ILE A 78 -7.62 -10.63 13.30
N PRO A 79 -7.92 -10.97 14.58
CA PRO A 79 -9.13 -11.69 14.94
C PRO A 79 -10.35 -10.85 14.53
N MET A 80 -10.95 -11.15 13.39
CA MET A 80 -12.16 -10.47 12.95
C MET A 80 -13.39 -11.16 13.55
N SER A 81 -14.27 -10.39 14.19
CA SER A 81 -15.64 -10.84 14.45
C SER A 81 -16.27 -11.28 13.12
N SER A 82 -17.06 -12.35 13.12
CA SER A 82 -17.53 -13.11 11.93
C SER A 82 -18.27 -12.30 10.84
N SER A 83 -18.50 -11.00 11.03
CA SER A 83 -19.10 -10.07 10.05
C SER A 83 -18.16 -8.99 9.53
N SER A 84 -16.94 -8.86 10.06
CA SER A 84 -15.94 -7.92 9.58
C SER A 84 -15.06 -8.61 8.55
N THR A 85 -15.11 -8.13 7.31
CA THR A 85 -14.07 -8.33 6.30
C THR A 85 -13.29 -7.02 6.22
N PHE A 86 -12.04 -7.02 5.75
CA PHE A 86 -11.39 -5.77 5.31
C PHE A 86 -12.15 -5.28 4.08
N VAL A 87 -13.19 -4.49 4.34
CA VAL A 87 -14.06 -3.96 3.30
C VAL A 87 -13.36 -2.77 2.68
N LEU A 88 -12.80 -2.98 1.49
CA LEU A 88 -12.31 -1.91 0.61
C LEU A 88 -13.44 -1.44 -0.30
N GLU A 89 -14.60 -1.11 0.30
CA GLU A 89 -15.69 -0.50 -0.45
C GLU A 89 -15.55 1.02 -0.38
N PRO A 90 -15.76 1.72 -1.49
CA PRO A 90 -15.87 3.17 -1.46
C PRO A 90 -17.06 3.54 -0.59
N ASP A 91 -16.80 4.19 0.55
CA ASP A 91 -17.85 4.60 1.46
C ASP A 91 -18.83 5.57 0.76
N VAL A 92 -20.12 5.44 1.08
CA VAL A 92 -21.19 6.33 0.59
C VAL A 92 -21.03 7.75 1.15
N LEU A 93 -20.26 7.87 2.24
CA LEU A 93 -19.95 9.10 2.95
C LEU A 93 -18.43 9.28 3.07
N PRO A 94 -17.97 10.51 3.34
CA PRO A 94 -16.59 10.77 3.72
C PRO A 94 -16.03 9.84 4.80
N LEU A 95 -14.73 9.51 4.71
CA LEU A 95 -14.06 8.62 5.66
C LEU A 95 -14.13 9.22 7.08
N ASN A 96 -14.71 8.48 8.03
CA ASN A 96 -14.74 8.90 9.43
C ASN A 96 -13.46 8.49 10.16
N LEU A 97 -12.41 9.29 9.99
CA LEU A 97 -11.11 9.07 10.64
C LEU A 97 -11.00 9.65 12.06
N LEU A 98 -12.05 10.28 12.59
CA LEU A 98 -11.98 10.90 13.93
C LEU A 98 -12.59 10.02 15.02
N ALA A 99 -13.68 9.31 14.72
CA ALA A 99 -14.40 8.56 15.75
C ALA A 99 -13.56 7.42 16.35
N HIS A 100 -12.76 6.74 15.53
CA HIS A 100 -12.05 5.51 15.90
C HIS A 100 -10.55 5.70 16.16
N ASN A 101 -10.01 6.90 15.98
CA ASN A 101 -8.56 7.15 16.08
C ASN A 101 -8.19 8.06 17.25
N LYS A 102 -9.01 8.14 18.29
CA LYS A 102 -8.79 9.06 19.42
C LYS A 102 -7.43 8.82 20.10
N HIS A 103 -7.01 7.56 20.22
CA HIS A 103 -5.71 7.17 20.75
C HIS A 103 -4.54 7.67 19.90
N LEU A 104 -4.72 7.80 18.58
CA LEU A 104 -3.71 8.36 17.68
C LEU A 104 -3.65 9.89 17.74
N MET A 105 -4.70 10.55 18.23
CA MET A 105 -4.80 12.01 18.21
C MET A 105 -3.85 12.69 19.18
N GLU A 106 -3.17 11.97 20.07
CA GLU A 106 -2.11 12.52 20.93
C GLU A 106 -0.83 12.78 20.14
N SER A 107 -0.57 11.99 19.09
CA SER A 107 0.61 12.16 18.25
C SER A 107 0.43 13.27 17.21
N LYS A 108 1.39 14.20 17.18
CA LYS A 108 1.39 15.30 16.20
C LYS A 108 1.42 14.77 14.78
N ILE A 109 2.22 13.74 14.51
CA ILE A 109 2.38 13.16 13.18
C ILE A 109 1.07 12.50 12.75
N MET A 110 0.42 11.71 13.62
CA MET A 110 -0.85 11.07 13.30
C MET A 110 -1.98 12.08 13.10
N ARG A 111 -2.06 13.14 13.91
CA ARG A 111 -3.01 14.24 13.66
C ARG A 111 -2.81 14.85 12.28
N MET A 112 -1.56 15.05 11.85
CA MET A 112 -1.26 15.58 10.52
C MET A 112 -1.66 14.61 9.41
N ILE A 113 -1.39 13.31 9.57
CA ILE A 113 -1.79 12.28 8.60
C ILE A 113 -3.31 12.22 8.49
N VAL A 114 -4.02 12.07 9.62
CA VAL A 114 -5.49 12.00 9.67
C VAL A 114 -6.12 13.26 9.08
N GLY A 115 -5.63 14.44 9.46
CA GLY A 115 -6.12 15.70 8.91
C GLY A 115 -5.91 15.81 7.40
N SER A 116 -4.73 15.41 6.90
CA SER A 116 -4.42 15.45 5.46
C SER A 116 -5.32 14.52 4.66
N VAL A 117 -5.49 13.27 5.11
CA VAL A 117 -6.35 12.29 4.44
C VAL A 117 -7.81 12.74 4.49
N ALA A 118 -8.30 13.20 5.64
CA ALA A 118 -9.67 13.69 5.79
C ALA A 118 -9.95 14.91 4.90
N CYS A 119 -9.00 15.85 4.78
CA CYS A 119 -9.14 16.99 3.88
C CYS A 119 -9.21 16.55 2.41
N VAL A 120 -8.28 15.70 1.97
CA VAL A 120 -8.23 15.24 0.58
C VAL A 120 -9.47 14.44 0.22
N GLU A 121 -9.94 13.58 1.11
CA GLU A 121 -11.16 12.79 0.91
C GLU A 121 -12.41 13.67 0.88
N ARG A 122 -12.55 14.59 1.84
CA ARG A 122 -13.67 15.54 1.88
C ARG A 122 -13.74 16.43 0.65
N GLU A 123 -12.60 16.95 0.19
CA GLU A 123 -12.54 17.74 -1.04
C GLU A 123 -12.88 16.89 -2.26
N ALA A 124 -12.38 15.66 -2.38
CA ALA A 124 -12.74 14.74 -3.47
C ALA A 124 -14.25 14.45 -3.48
N PHE A 125 -14.86 14.32 -2.30
CA PHE A 125 -16.28 14.04 -2.14
C PHE A 125 -17.15 15.23 -2.57
N HIS A 126 -16.87 16.43 -2.06
CA HIS A 126 -17.69 17.62 -2.32
C HIS A 126 -17.36 18.32 -3.64
N ARG A 127 -16.13 18.20 -4.12
CA ARG A 127 -15.63 18.82 -5.35
C ARG A 127 -15.02 17.74 -6.23
N PRO A 128 -15.87 17.03 -7.00
CA PRO A 128 -15.44 16.07 -8.01
C PRO A 128 -14.29 16.60 -8.87
N PHE A 129 -13.09 16.09 -8.64
CA PHE A 129 -11.97 16.38 -9.53
C PHE A 129 -12.12 15.55 -10.80
N PRO A 130 -11.67 16.08 -11.96
CA PRO A 130 -11.53 15.27 -13.16
C PRO A 130 -10.75 14.00 -12.84
N MET A 131 -11.20 12.87 -13.38
CA MET A 131 -10.51 11.61 -13.19
C MET A 131 -9.05 11.72 -13.64
N GLU A 132 -8.10 11.62 -12.71
CA GLU A 132 -6.66 11.62 -13.00
C GLU A 132 -6.17 10.29 -13.60
N PHE A 133 -6.95 9.69 -14.51
CA PHE A 133 -6.66 8.39 -15.11
C PHE A 133 -7.26 8.28 -16.52
N GLN A 134 -7.18 9.35 -17.32
CA GLN A 134 -7.69 9.37 -18.71
C GLN A 134 -6.82 8.56 -19.70
N PHE A 135 -6.20 7.49 -19.24
CA PHE A 135 -5.38 6.64 -20.10
C PHE A 135 -6.26 5.50 -20.63
N PRO A 136 -6.17 5.13 -21.93
CA PRO A 136 -6.99 4.06 -22.53
C PRO A 136 -6.83 2.67 -21.88
N GLN A 137 -5.90 2.54 -20.94
CA GLN A 137 -5.21 1.31 -20.59
C GLN A 137 -5.51 0.83 -19.15
N ILE A 138 -6.01 1.72 -18.29
CA ILE A 138 -6.44 1.47 -16.91
C ILE A 138 -7.60 2.43 -16.66
N VAL A 139 -8.81 1.90 -16.53
CA VAL A 139 -10.01 2.70 -16.29
C VAL A 139 -10.45 2.48 -14.85
N ALA A 140 -10.58 3.57 -14.09
CA ALA A 140 -11.24 3.52 -12.79
C ALA A 140 -12.77 3.41 -13.02
N PRO A 141 -13.48 2.52 -12.30
CA PRO A 141 -14.92 2.39 -12.43
C PRO A 141 -15.60 3.63 -11.84
N GLY A 142 -16.39 4.33 -12.67
CA GLY A 142 -17.15 5.50 -12.23
C GLY A 142 -16.30 6.78 -12.13
N SER A 143 -16.91 7.88 -12.55
CA SER A 143 -16.39 9.24 -12.35
C SER A 143 -17.09 9.83 -11.12
N PRO A 144 -16.39 10.49 -10.17
CA PRO A 144 -15.15 11.27 -10.33
C PRO A 144 -13.90 10.72 -9.60
N TRP A 145 -12.77 11.45 -9.63
CA TRP A 145 -11.52 11.07 -8.94
C TRP A 145 -11.73 10.85 -7.43
N ARG A 146 -10.95 9.92 -6.88
CA ARG A 146 -10.92 9.55 -5.47
C ARG A 146 -9.47 9.33 -5.00
N PRO A 147 -9.14 9.60 -3.72
CA PRO A 147 -7.77 9.49 -3.23
C PRO A 147 -7.19 8.08 -3.34
N TRP A 148 -8.03 7.06 -3.10
CA TRP A 148 -7.62 5.66 -3.22
C TRP A 148 -7.31 5.22 -4.64
N HIS A 149 -7.61 6.04 -5.67
CA HIS A 149 -7.20 5.71 -7.03
C HIS A 149 -5.67 5.73 -7.24
N HIS A 150 -4.91 6.23 -6.26
CA HIS A 150 -3.45 6.17 -6.26
C HIS A 150 -2.88 4.89 -5.63
N VAL A 151 -3.74 3.98 -5.14
CA VAL A 151 -3.34 2.71 -4.54
C VAL A 151 -3.71 1.57 -5.49
N TYR A 152 -2.72 0.80 -5.91
CA TYR A 152 -2.87 -0.28 -6.88
C TYR A 152 -2.62 -1.63 -6.20
N CYS A 153 -3.49 -2.57 -6.52
CA CYS A 153 -3.52 -3.94 -6.04
C CYS A 153 -4.14 -4.82 -7.13
N VAL A 154 -3.51 -5.97 -7.44
CA VAL A 154 -4.01 -6.95 -8.42
C VAL A 154 -4.06 -6.41 -9.88
N GLY A 155 -3.79 -7.26 -10.88
CA GLY A 155 -3.57 -6.87 -12.29
C GLY A 155 -4.83 -6.46 -13.10
N PRO A 156 -4.73 -6.23 -14.43
CA PRO A 156 -4.60 -4.88 -14.99
C PRO A 156 -5.78 -4.38 -15.85
N SER A 157 -7.01 -4.88 -15.69
CA SER A 157 -8.12 -4.46 -16.59
C SER A 157 -8.90 -3.26 -16.06
N THR A 158 -9.20 -3.28 -14.77
CA THR A 158 -10.04 -2.28 -14.11
C THR A 158 -9.35 -1.88 -12.83
N HIS A 159 -9.11 -0.59 -12.64
CA HIS A 159 -8.53 -0.11 -11.40
C HIS A 159 -9.58 -0.16 -10.30
N ASN A 160 -9.56 -1.22 -9.50
CA ASN A 160 -10.47 -1.39 -8.37
C ASN A 160 -9.64 -1.75 -7.14
N LEU A 161 -9.88 -1.03 -6.04
CA LEU A 161 -9.20 -1.30 -4.78
C LEU A 161 -9.72 -2.63 -4.21
N GLN A 162 -8.82 -3.60 -4.04
CA GLN A 162 -9.11 -4.95 -3.57
C GLN A 162 -8.04 -5.40 -2.60
N TYR A 163 -8.45 -6.21 -1.62
CA TYR A 163 -7.51 -6.78 -0.68
C TYR A 163 -6.57 -7.73 -1.42
N ASN A 164 -5.28 -7.43 -1.37
CA ASN A 164 -4.25 -8.31 -1.90
C ASN A 164 -3.78 -9.26 -0.79
N LYS A 165 -4.17 -10.53 -0.86
CA LYS A 165 -3.78 -11.56 0.14
C LYS A 165 -2.27 -11.81 0.21
N TRP A 166 -1.51 -11.41 -0.80
CA TRP A 166 -0.04 -11.46 -0.79
C TRP A 166 0.57 -10.20 -0.18
N GLY A 167 -0.24 -9.30 0.39
CA GLY A 167 0.20 -8.15 1.16
C GLY A 167 1.09 -7.19 0.38
N LYS A 168 0.80 -6.96 -0.92
CA LYS A 168 1.61 -6.10 -1.78
C LYS A 168 0.79 -5.00 -2.42
N TYR A 169 1.21 -3.76 -2.19
CA TYR A 169 0.52 -2.59 -2.72
C TYR A 169 1.52 -1.66 -3.42
N LEU A 170 1.10 -1.08 -4.53
CA LEU A 170 1.83 -0.03 -5.23
C LEU A 170 1.12 1.29 -5.01
N VAL A 171 1.83 2.30 -4.50
CA VAL A 171 1.28 3.61 -4.18
C VAL A 171 1.93 4.68 -5.05
N ARG A 172 1.10 5.54 -5.65
CA ARG A 172 1.50 6.72 -6.40
C ARG A 172 1.43 7.95 -5.48
N LEU A 173 2.58 8.47 -5.04
CA LEU A 173 2.64 9.59 -4.10
C LEU A 173 3.23 10.84 -4.77
N PHE A 174 2.63 12.02 -4.58
CA PHE A 174 3.23 13.27 -5.06
C PHE A 174 4.26 13.78 -4.04
N TYR A 175 5.52 13.91 -4.46
CA TYR A 175 6.61 14.33 -3.57
C TYR A 175 7.63 15.19 -4.33
N LEU A 176 7.83 16.41 -3.82
CA LEU A 176 8.74 17.42 -4.37
C LEU A 176 8.57 17.62 -5.89
N GLY A 177 7.34 17.92 -6.31
CA GLY A 177 7.03 18.27 -7.70
C GLY A 177 6.90 17.09 -8.67
N LYS A 178 7.05 15.85 -8.19
CA LYS A 178 7.00 14.65 -9.04
C LYS A 178 6.15 13.56 -8.42
N TRP A 179 5.48 12.80 -9.28
CA TRP A 179 4.86 11.54 -8.88
C TRP A 179 5.93 10.49 -8.61
N ARG A 180 5.82 9.83 -7.46
CA ARG A 180 6.75 8.82 -6.97
C ARG A 180 6.06 7.48 -6.85
N ARG A 181 6.89 6.44 -6.96
CA ARG A 181 6.46 5.06 -6.90
C ARG A 181 6.93 4.43 -5.59
N LEU A 182 5.98 4.01 -4.77
CA LEU A 182 6.21 3.25 -3.54
C LEU A 182 5.64 1.85 -3.69
N ILE A 183 6.34 0.84 -3.20
CA ILE A 183 5.82 -0.53 -3.08
C ILE A 183 5.91 -0.86 -1.60
N VAL A 184 4.77 -1.13 -0.98
CA VAL A 184 4.67 -1.36 0.47
C VAL A 184 4.05 -2.72 0.73
N ASP A 185 4.39 -3.30 1.89
CA ASP A 185 3.64 -4.42 2.43
C ASP A 185 2.40 -3.96 3.21
N ASP A 186 1.65 -4.90 3.77
CA ASP A 186 0.45 -4.64 4.57
C ASP A 186 0.62 -4.96 6.06
N LEU A 187 1.85 -4.88 6.59
CA LEU A 187 2.05 -5.03 8.02
C LEU A 187 1.46 -3.83 8.79
N LEU A 188 0.68 -4.15 9.81
CA LEU A 188 -0.05 -3.21 10.64
C LEU A 188 0.53 -3.23 12.07
N PRO A 189 0.98 -2.08 12.60
CA PRO A 189 1.51 -1.99 13.95
C PRO A 189 0.35 -1.98 14.97
N LEU A 190 0.52 -2.74 16.07
CA LEU A 190 -0.38 -2.78 17.21
C LEU A 190 0.32 -2.31 18.49
N ASP A 191 -0.44 -1.69 19.39
CA ASP A 191 0.01 -1.43 20.76
C ASP A 191 -0.17 -2.64 21.69
N SER A 192 0.14 -2.46 22.97
CA SER A 192 0.03 -3.51 23.99
C SER A 192 -1.40 -3.93 24.29
N GLU A 193 -2.39 -3.12 23.91
CA GLU A 193 -3.82 -3.40 24.05
C GLU A 193 -4.40 -4.04 22.77
N GLY A 194 -3.57 -4.25 21.75
CA GLY A 194 -3.97 -4.82 20.46
C GLY A 194 -4.65 -3.81 19.52
N ARG A 195 -4.63 -2.51 19.83
CA ARG A 195 -5.23 -1.47 18.98
C ARG A 195 -4.33 -1.14 17.80
N LEU A 196 -4.94 -0.83 16.65
CA LEU A 196 -4.20 -0.42 15.46
C LEU A 196 -3.54 0.94 15.67
N LEU A 197 -2.25 1.03 15.33
CA LEU A 197 -1.46 2.25 15.44
C LEU A 197 -1.41 3.06 14.12
N LEU A 198 -2.36 2.79 13.22
CA LEU A 198 -2.57 3.51 11.96
C LEU A 198 -4.04 3.96 11.84
N PRO A 199 -4.35 5.03 11.11
CA PRO A 199 -5.72 5.52 10.98
C PRO A 199 -6.72 4.51 10.40
N THR A 200 -7.87 4.33 11.05
CA THR A 200 -8.98 3.48 10.59
C THR A 200 -10.28 4.28 10.39
N SER A 201 -11.08 3.96 9.37
CA SER A 201 -12.35 4.65 9.10
C SER A 201 -13.58 3.98 9.72
N ARG A 202 -13.45 2.71 10.08
CA ARG A 202 -14.50 1.90 10.70
C ARG A 202 -14.04 1.47 12.09
N PRO A 203 -14.95 1.10 13.00
CA PRO A 203 -14.56 0.60 14.30
C PRO A 203 -13.57 -0.54 14.09
N ASP A 204 -12.54 -0.55 14.91
CA ASP A 204 -11.75 -1.73 15.15
C ASP A 204 -12.72 -2.76 15.75
N ASN A 205 -13.39 -3.55 14.91
CA ASN A 205 -13.97 -4.82 15.36
C ASN A 205 -12.79 -5.78 15.53
N LEU A 206 -11.95 -5.48 16.52
CA LEU A 206 -11.13 -6.42 17.27
C LEU A 206 -12.05 -7.24 18.20
#